data_AF-A0A2I0NKS4-F1
#
_entry.id   AF-A0A2I0NKS4-F1
#
_cell.length_a   1.000
_cell.length_b   1.000
_cell.length_c   1.000
_cell.angle_alpha   90.00
_cell.angle_beta   90.00
_cell.angle_gamma   90.00
#
_symmetry.space_group_name_H-M   'P 1'
#
loop_
_entity.id
_entity.type
_entity.pdbx_description
1 polymer ?
#
loop_
_entity_poly.entity_id
_entity_poly.type
_entity_poly.pdbx_seq_one_letter_code
_entity_poly.pdbx_strand_id
1 'polypeptide(L)'
;MNHTPIPPNLLNDAYNRIGGLPFKHRGIMINRELIKATMEILNAESNKSLPQNHRNVVWENTPDGLDKRIKESLNTDQRRANIISDVLEEAGIVEIIQVINPKTGRTVKGTKLLQEWTW
;
A
#
# COMPACT_ATOMS: atom_id res chain seq x y z
N MET A 1 2.41 -15.40 -0.60
CA MET A 1 2.87 -14.73 0.63
C MET A 1 1.86 -15.03 1.72
N ASN A 2 2.27 -15.48 2.90
CA ASN A 2 1.36 -15.69 4.04
C ASN A 2 1.18 -14.34 4.74
N HIS A 3 0.12 -13.62 4.40
CA HIS A 3 -0.24 -12.41 5.12
C HIS A 3 -0.96 -12.79 6.41
N THR A 4 -0.55 -12.22 7.54
CA THR A 4 -1.35 -12.28 8.77
C THR A 4 -2.63 -11.49 8.50
N PRO A 5 -3.82 -12.13 8.52
CA PRO A 5 -5.06 -11.42 8.24
C PRO A 5 -5.25 -10.26 9.23
N ILE A 6 -5.69 -9.10 8.72
CA ILE A 6 -5.96 -7.95 9.59
C ILE A 6 -7.11 -8.26 10.56
N PRO A 7 -6.97 -7.94 11.86
CA PRO A 7 -8.04 -8.08 12.83
C PRO A 7 -9.31 -7.34 12.39
N PRO A 8 -10.52 -7.95 12.49
CA PRO A 8 -11.75 -7.34 12.00
C PRO A 8 -12.08 -5.97 12.59
N ASN A 9 -11.77 -5.76 13.88
CA ASN A 9 -11.95 -4.48 14.55
C ASN A 9 -11.05 -3.39 13.92
N LEU A 10 -9.76 -3.68 13.75
CA LEU A 10 -8.81 -2.75 13.16
C LEU A 10 -9.16 -2.41 11.71
N LEU A 11 -9.62 -3.42 10.95
CA LEU A 11 -10.08 -3.21 9.58
C LEU A 11 -11.35 -2.34 9.49
N ASN A 12 -12.30 -2.55 10.41
CA ASN A 12 -13.49 -1.70 10.50
C ASN A 12 -13.15 -0.27 10.86
N ASP A 13 -12.20 -0.06 11.78
CA ASP A 13 -11.71 1.26 12.15
C ASP A 13 -11.07 1.97 10.95
N ALA A 14 -10.29 1.26 10.13
CA ALA A 14 -9.71 1.80 8.91
C ALA A 14 -10.80 2.23 7.92
N TYR A 15 -11.83 1.40 7.72
CA TYR A 15 -12.96 1.74 6.86
C TYR A 15 -13.74 2.95 7.37
N ASN A 16 -13.97 3.05 8.68
CA ASN A 16 -14.67 4.18 9.28
C ASN A 16 -13.89 5.48 9.11
N ARG A 17 -12.56 5.41 9.23
CA ARG A 17 -11.68 6.58 9.11
C ARG A 17 -11.56 7.10 7.69
N ILE A 18 -11.55 6.19 6.71
CA ILE A 18 -11.55 6.54 5.28
C ILE A 18 -12.93 7.07 4.86
N GLY A 19 -14.01 6.43 5.33
CA GLY A 19 -15.39 6.80 5.02
C GLY A 19 -15.81 6.57 3.56
N GLY A 20 -17.12 6.56 3.32
CA GLY A 20 -17.68 6.66 1.96
C GLY A 20 -17.31 5.56 0.96
N LEU A 21 -16.96 4.36 1.42
CA LEU A 21 -16.53 3.26 0.54
C LEU A 21 -17.70 2.51 -0.13
N PRO A 22 -17.59 2.13 -1.42
CA PRO A 22 -16.49 2.44 -2.34
C PRO A 22 -16.64 3.82 -2.99
N PHE A 23 -15.52 4.43 -3.39
CA PHE A 23 -15.52 5.70 -4.13
C PHE A 23 -14.43 5.72 -5.21
N LYS A 24 -14.53 6.62 -6.18
CA LYS A 24 -13.48 6.86 -7.19
C LYS A 24 -12.55 7.98 -6.73
N HIS A 25 -11.24 7.73 -6.77
CA HIS A 25 -10.22 8.74 -6.53
C HIS A 25 -9.18 8.68 -7.66
N ARG A 26 -8.99 9.81 -8.36
CA ARG A 26 -8.04 9.94 -9.50
C ARG A 26 -8.17 8.81 -10.54
N GLY A 27 -9.40 8.35 -10.79
CA GLY A 27 -9.73 7.31 -11.77
C GLY A 27 -9.62 5.86 -11.27
N ILE A 28 -9.20 5.63 -10.02
CA ILE A 28 -9.15 4.30 -9.39
C ILE A 28 -10.32 4.13 -8.43
N MET A 29 -10.91 2.93 -8.41
CA MET A 29 -11.90 2.54 -7.41
C MET A 29 -11.20 2.21 -6.10
N ILE A 30 -11.49 2.98 -5.05
CA ILE A 30 -11.10 2.69 -3.67
C ILE A 30 -12.22 1.84 -3.06
N ASN A 31 -11.89 0.59 -2.76
CA ASN A 31 -12.82 -0.36 -2.14
C ASN A 31 -12.17 -1.03 -0.92
N ARG A 32 -12.99 -1.75 -0.17
CA ARG A 32 -12.59 -2.47 1.04
C ARG A 32 -11.43 -3.45 0.79
N GLU A 33 -11.47 -4.16 -0.33
CA GLU A 33 -10.45 -5.14 -0.70
C GLU A 33 -9.09 -4.50 -0.95
N LEU A 34 -9.04 -3.36 -1.66
CA LEU A 34 -7.80 -2.63 -1.91
C LEU A 34 -7.18 -2.10 -0.62
N ILE A 35 -8.00 -1.57 0.29
CA ILE A 35 -7.55 -1.10 1.61
C ILE A 35 -6.98 -2.27 2.42
N LYS A 36 -7.77 -3.36 2.54
CA LYS A 36 -7.38 -4.56 3.27
C LYS A 36 -6.05 -5.11 2.75
N ALA A 37 -5.95 -5.37 1.45
CA ALA A 37 -4.75 -5.94 0.85
C ALA A 37 -3.52 -5.03 1.06
N THR A 38 -3.69 -3.71 0.91
CA THR A 38 -2.59 -2.75 1.11
C THR A 38 -2.08 -2.80 2.55
N MET A 39 -2.97 -2.78 3.55
CA MET A 39 -2.59 -2.85 4.96
C MET A 39 -1.92 -4.19 5.30
N GLU A 40 -2.48 -5.30 4.83
CA GLU A 40 -1.92 -6.65 5.06
C GLU A 40 -0.54 -6.83 4.40
N ILE A 41 -0.33 -6.26 3.21
CA ILE A 41 0.97 -6.25 2.52
C ILE A 41 2.01 -5.45 3.31
N LEU A 42 1.65 -4.24 3.77
CA LEU A 42 2.56 -3.42 4.55
C LEU A 42 2.86 -4.06 5.91
N ASN A 43 1.83 -4.59 6.59
CA ASN A 43 2.01 -5.22 7.89
C ASN A 43 2.87 -6.50 7.83
N ALA A 44 2.91 -7.20 6.69
CA ALA A 44 3.78 -8.36 6.53
C ALA A 44 5.28 -8.01 6.50
N GLU A 45 5.65 -6.75 6.21
CA GLU A 45 7.05 -6.34 6.18
C GLU A 45 7.63 -6.11 7.58
N SER A 46 8.93 -6.37 7.74
CA SER A 46 9.65 -6.16 9.00
C SER A 46 9.61 -4.69 9.42
N ASN A 47 9.87 -3.77 8.49
CA ASN A 47 9.84 -2.33 8.73
C ASN A 47 8.47 -1.69 8.50
N LYS A 48 7.44 -2.51 8.23
CA LYS A 48 6.08 -2.08 7.91
C LYS A 48 5.98 -1.10 6.74
N SER A 49 6.98 -1.12 5.86
CA SER A 49 7.12 -0.16 4.78
C SER A 49 7.60 -0.79 3.49
N LEU A 50 7.11 -0.29 2.36
CA LEU A 50 7.55 -0.71 1.03
C LEU A 50 7.83 0.48 0.12
N PRO A 51 8.84 0.38 -0.77
CA PRO A 51 9.04 1.36 -1.84
C PRO A 51 7.90 1.27 -2.87
N GLN A 52 7.69 2.36 -3.59
CA GLN A 52 6.82 2.46 -4.76
C GLN A 52 7.68 2.67 -6.00
N ASN A 53 7.68 1.69 -6.91
CA ASN A 53 8.64 1.62 -8.01
C ASN A 53 8.07 2.05 -9.37
N HIS A 54 6.92 2.73 -9.37
CA HIS A 54 6.08 3.05 -10.55
C HIS A 54 6.80 3.83 -11.70
N ARG A 55 8.05 4.28 -11.54
CA ARG A 55 8.77 5.04 -12.58
C ARG A 55 9.71 4.22 -13.48
N ASN A 56 9.87 2.91 -13.29
CA ASN A 56 10.76 2.12 -14.15
C ASN A 56 9.98 1.32 -15.19
N VAL A 57 10.10 1.75 -16.46
CA VAL A 57 9.40 1.26 -17.66
C VAL A 57 9.87 -0.16 -18.11
N VAL A 58 10.40 -1.00 -17.21
CA VAL A 58 10.75 -2.39 -17.56
C VAL A 58 10.36 -3.33 -16.42
N TRP A 59 9.29 -4.10 -16.64
CA TRP A 59 8.66 -5.05 -15.70
C TRP A 59 9.65 -6.04 -15.07
N GLU A 60 10.63 -6.49 -15.86
CA GLU A 60 11.66 -7.46 -15.46
C GLU A 60 12.64 -6.87 -14.41
N ASN A 61 12.72 -5.54 -14.34
CA ASN A 61 13.63 -4.81 -13.48
C ASN A 61 12.94 -4.05 -12.34
N THR A 62 11.59 -4.04 -12.27
CA THR A 62 10.88 -3.42 -11.17
C THR A 62 11.21 -4.20 -9.88
N PRO A 63 11.93 -3.58 -8.92
CA PRO A 63 12.20 -4.23 -7.64
C PRO A 63 10.88 -4.54 -6.92
N ASP A 64 10.98 -5.44 -5.94
CA ASP A 64 9.87 -5.65 -5.03
C ASP A 64 9.47 -4.33 -4.35
N GLY A 65 8.16 -4.13 -4.19
CA GLY A 65 7.56 -2.87 -3.82
C GLY A 65 6.04 -2.97 -3.73
N LEU A 66 5.42 -1.96 -3.15
CA LEU A 66 3.98 -1.96 -2.88
C LEU A 66 3.15 -2.12 -4.14
N ASP A 67 3.57 -1.49 -5.25
CA ASP A 67 2.95 -1.56 -6.57
C ASP A 67 2.93 -2.97 -7.14
N LYS A 68 4.05 -3.71 -7.02
CA LYS A 68 4.13 -5.10 -7.48
C LYS A 68 3.24 -6.01 -6.63
N ARG A 69 3.31 -5.89 -5.31
CA ARG A 69 2.55 -6.77 -4.40
C ARG A 69 1.05 -6.55 -4.45
N ILE A 70 0.58 -5.31 -4.58
CA ILE A 70 -0.85 -5.02 -4.80
C ILE A 70 -1.33 -5.61 -6.13
N LYS A 71 -0.53 -5.45 -7.20
CA LYS A 71 -0.82 -6.04 -8.51
C LYS A 71 -0.96 -7.56 -8.42
N GLU A 72 -0.03 -8.23 -7.77
CA GLU A 72 -0.04 -9.69 -7.60
C GLU A 72 -1.19 -10.16 -6.72
N SER A 73 -1.48 -9.45 -5.62
CA SER A 73 -2.54 -9.81 -4.67
C SER A 73 -3.94 -9.62 -5.24
N LEU A 74 -4.16 -8.62 -6.08
CA LEU A 74 -5.50 -8.24 -6.58
C LEU A 74 -5.65 -8.40 -8.10
N ASN A 75 -4.66 -9.00 -8.77
CA ASN A 75 -4.56 -9.11 -10.22
C ASN A 75 -4.90 -7.79 -10.95
N THR A 76 -4.22 -6.70 -10.58
CA THR A 76 -4.60 -5.34 -10.96
C THR A 76 -3.44 -4.44 -11.44
N ASP A 77 -3.73 -3.17 -11.75
CA ASP A 77 -2.74 -2.20 -12.24
C ASP A 77 -1.89 -1.59 -11.12
N GLN A 78 -0.63 -1.26 -11.44
CA GLN A 78 0.38 -0.74 -10.49
C GLN A 78 0.09 0.70 -10.00
N ARG A 79 -0.73 1.47 -10.73
CA ARG A 79 -1.12 2.82 -10.34
C ARG A 79 -1.89 2.88 -9.04
N ARG A 80 -2.49 1.75 -8.63
CA ARG A 80 -3.24 1.66 -7.39
C ARG A 80 -2.37 1.94 -6.17
N ALA A 81 -1.10 1.51 -6.14
CA ALA A 81 -0.25 1.70 -4.97
C ALA A 81 -0.01 3.17 -4.62
N ASN A 82 0.29 4.01 -5.61
CA ASN A 82 0.47 5.44 -5.35
C ASN A 82 -0.83 6.09 -4.87
N ILE A 83 -1.95 5.78 -5.52
CA ILE A 83 -3.25 6.38 -5.20
C ILE A 83 -3.77 5.91 -3.84
N ILE A 84 -3.71 4.61 -3.53
CA ILE A 84 -4.16 4.10 -2.24
C ILE A 84 -3.29 4.62 -1.09
N SER A 85 -1.99 4.83 -1.33
CA SER A 85 -1.11 5.37 -0.29
C SER A 85 -1.46 6.82 0.05
N ASP A 86 -1.82 7.64 -0.95
CA ASP A 86 -2.28 9.01 -0.72
C ASP A 86 -3.60 8.98 0.09
N VAL A 87 -4.55 8.11 -0.25
CA VAL A 87 -5.84 7.96 0.48
C VAL A 87 -5.63 7.49 1.93
N LEU A 88 -4.73 6.53 2.15
CA LEU A 88 -4.43 6.04 3.49
C LEU A 88 -3.64 7.07 4.31
N GLU A 89 -2.82 7.90 3.68
CA GLU A 89 -2.10 9.00 4.34
C GLU A 89 -3.09 10.07 4.80
N GLU A 90 -4.01 10.48 3.94
CA GLU A 90 -5.09 11.42 4.29
C GLU A 90 -5.95 10.92 5.46
N ALA A 91 -6.16 9.60 5.56
CA ALA A 91 -6.87 8.96 6.67
C ALA A 91 -6.02 8.83 7.95
N GLY A 92 -4.72 9.13 7.92
CA GLY A 92 -3.81 8.93 9.04
C GLY A 92 -3.56 7.46 9.37
N ILE A 93 -3.54 6.59 8.36
CA ILE A 93 -3.27 5.14 8.49
C ILE A 93 -1.82 4.81 8.11
N VAL A 94 -1.28 5.52 7.14
CA VAL A 94 0.10 5.37 6.67
C VAL A 94 0.82 6.72 6.67
N GLU A 95 2.14 6.67 6.58
CA GLU A 95 3.01 7.80 6.32
C GLU A 95 3.73 7.59 4.96
N ILE A 96 3.85 8.66 4.16
CA ILE A 96 4.71 8.65 2.99
C ILE A 96 6.15 8.95 3.40
N ILE A 97 7.03 8.00 3.11
CA ILE A 97 8.44 8.06 3.48
C ILE A 97 9.34 8.02 2.23
N GLN A 98 10.64 8.28 2.44
CA GLN A 98 11.67 8.05 1.44
C GLN A 98 12.39 6.74 1.75
N VAL A 99 12.45 5.83 0.79
CA VAL A 99 13.10 4.50 0.92
C VAL A 99 14.20 4.37 -0.11
N ILE A 100 15.35 3.84 0.29
CA ILE A 100 16.41 3.49 -0.67
C ILE A 100 16.01 2.20 -1.38
N ASN A 101 15.89 2.27 -2.69
CA ASN A 101 15.67 1.09 -3.50
C ASN A 101 16.96 0.25 -3.55
N PRO A 102 16.98 -0.97 -2.99
CA PRO A 102 18.21 -1.74 -2.84
C PRO A 102 18.81 -2.18 -4.18
N LYS A 103 17.99 -2.27 -5.24
CA LYS A 103 18.48 -2.64 -6.58
C LYS A 103 19.12 -1.48 -7.33
N THR A 104 18.70 -0.24 -7.07
CA THR A 104 19.16 0.94 -7.84
C THR A 104 19.97 1.94 -7.02
N GLY A 105 20.00 1.79 -5.69
CA GLY A 105 20.60 2.75 -4.77
C GLY A 105 19.90 4.11 -4.71
N ARG A 106 18.82 4.31 -5.49
CA ARG A 106 18.09 5.58 -5.57
C ARG A 106 17.07 5.68 -4.46
N THR A 107 16.91 6.88 -3.93
CA THR A 107 15.79 7.22 -3.05
C THR A 107 14.50 7.26 -3.87
N VAL A 108 13.49 6.54 -3.40
CA VAL A 108 12.15 6.46 -4.01
C VAL A 108 11.08 6.72 -2.95
N LYS A 109 9.89 7.14 -3.40
CA LYS A 109 8.70 7.21 -2.54
C LYS A 109 8.45 5.82 -1.95
N GLY A 110 8.16 5.75 -0.67
CA GLY A 110 7.66 4.56 0.01
C GLY A 110 6.45 4.88 0.86
N THR A 111 5.82 3.83 1.36
CA THR A 111 4.65 3.91 2.22
C THR A 111 4.92 3.07 3.45
N LYS A 112 4.67 3.63 4.63
CA LYS A 112 4.86 2.98 5.92
C LYS A 112 3.54 2.92 6.67
N LEU A 113 3.14 1.74 7.12
CA LEU A 113 2.01 1.58 8.02
C LEU A 113 2.35 2.14 9.41
N LEU A 114 1.49 3.00 9.94
CA LEU A 114 1.69 3.61 11.25
C LEU A 114 1.50 2.58 12.36
N GLN A 115 2.22 2.75 13.47
CA GLN A 115 2.28 1.77 14.57
C GLN A 115 0.90 1.38 15.13
N GLU A 116 0.01 2.36 15.28
CA GLU A 116 -1.37 2.16 15.75
C GLU A 116 -2.23 1.29 14.82
N TRP A 117 -1.79 1.10 13.57
CA TRP A 117 -2.42 0.27 12.54
C TRP A 117 -1.68 -1.04 12.27
N THR A 118 -0.67 -1.38 13.07
CA THR A 118 0.09 -2.64 12.95
C THR A 118 -0.47 -3.74 13.87
N TRP A 119 -0.24 -5.01 13.51
CA TRP A 119 -0.65 -6.19 14.30
C TRP A 119 0.29 -7.38 14.12
#